data_AF-A0A8J4EC09-F1
#
_entry.id   AF-A0A8J4EC09-F1
#
_cell.length_a   1.000
_cell.length_b   1.000
_cell.length_c   1.000
_cell.angle_alpha   90.00
_cell.angle_beta   90.00
_cell.angle_gamma   90.00
#
_symmetry.space_group_name_H-M   'P 1'
#
loop_
_entity.id
_entity.type
_entity.pdbx_description
1 polymer ?
#
loop_
_entity_poly.entity_id
_entity_poly.type
_entity_poly.pdbx_seq_one_letter_code
_entity_poly.pdbx_strand_id
1 'polypeptide(L)'
;MIPVPSHGKDRFDPYEEPTAEALAAIEREWSLIQAEIELIDAEIRLLTATGGPSEADWRRLRRAIRRVLREAAALATREAGNAEPPTGEPATPEAIDHRDAA
;
A
#
# COMPACT_ATOMS: atom_id res chain seq x y z
N MET A 1 14.93 31.45 -12.09
CA MET A 1 13.56 30.92 -12.17
C MET A 1 13.66 29.54 -12.80
N ILE A 2 13.58 28.47 -12.01
CA ILE A 2 13.55 27.10 -12.56
C ILE A 2 12.12 26.89 -13.09
N PRO A 3 11.92 26.48 -14.35
CA PRO A 3 10.58 26.19 -14.85
C PRO A 3 10.04 24.98 -14.09
N VAL A 4 8.96 25.21 -13.33
CA VAL A 4 8.17 24.12 -12.74
C VAL A 4 7.51 23.41 -13.92
N PRO A 5 7.71 22.09 -14.09
CA PRO A 5 7.08 21.35 -15.18
C PRO A 5 5.55 21.50 -15.10
N SER A 6 4.92 21.63 -16.27
CA SER A 6 3.46 21.68 -16.38
C SER A 6 2.87 20.41 -15.76
N HIS A 7 2.04 20.60 -14.74
CA HIS A 7 1.49 19.58 -13.89
C HIS A 7 0.68 18.60 -14.76
N GLY A 8 1.10 17.33 -14.75
CA GLY A 8 0.22 16.25 -15.19
C GLY A 8 -1.03 16.21 -14.32
N LYS A 9 -1.96 15.33 -14.72
CA LYS A 9 -3.22 14.84 -14.10
C LYS A 9 -3.31 14.68 -12.55
N ASP A 10 -2.32 15.13 -11.80
CA ASP A 10 -2.23 15.07 -10.33
C ASP A 10 -2.48 16.45 -9.67
N ARG A 11 -2.96 17.45 -10.42
CA ARG A 11 -3.35 18.73 -9.81
C ARG A 11 -4.64 18.53 -9.03
N PHE A 12 -4.57 18.58 -7.70
CA PHE A 12 -5.73 18.61 -6.82
C PHE A 12 -6.69 19.74 -7.23
N ASP A 13 -7.80 19.38 -7.86
CA ASP A 13 -8.92 20.28 -8.13
C ASP A 13 -9.96 20.09 -7.02
N PRO A 14 -10.21 21.09 -6.17
CA PRO A 14 -11.16 20.96 -5.06
C PRO A 14 -12.62 20.79 -5.54
N TYR A 15 -12.90 20.95 -6.83
CA TYR A 15 -14.23 20.74 -7.43
C TYR A 15 -14.36 19.42 -8.20
N GLU A 16 -13.28 18.64 -8.35
CA GLU A 16 -13.32 17.30 -8.95
C GLU A 16 -13.74 16.28 -7.89
N GLU A 17 -14.87 15.62 -8.11
CA GLU A 17 -15.33 14.55 -7.22
C GLU A 17 -14.47 13.28 -7.39
N PRO A 18 -14.09 12.60 -6.29
CA PRO A 18 -13.40 11.33 -6.38
C PRO A 18 -14.21 10.29 -7.16
N THR A 19 -13.54 9.53 -8.04
CA THR A 19 -14.19 8.43 -8.73
C THR A 19 -14.55 7.30 -7.76
N ALA A 20 -15.56 6.50 -8.10
CA ALA A 20 -15.94 5.34 -7.28
C ALA A 20 -14.77 4.34 -7.08
N GLU A 21 -13.90 4.21 -8.09
CA GLU A 21 -12.69 3.38 -7.99
C GLU A 21 -11.68 3.96 -6.99
N ALA A 22 -11.45 5.27 -7.02
CA ALA A 22 -10.57 5.95 -6.06
C ALA A 22 -11.12 5.82 -4.62
N LEU A 23 -12.43 5.97 -4.43
CA LEU A 23 -13.06 5.75 -3.13
C LEU A 23 -12.94 4.30 -2.65
N ALA A 24 -13.09 3.33 -3.56
CA ALA A 24 -12.91 1.92 -3.23
C ALA A 24 -11.45 1.59 -2.88
N ALA A 25 -10.47 2.28 -3.46
CA ALA A 25 -9.06 2.13 -3.09
C ALA A 25 -8.80 2.57 -1.65
N ILE A 26 -9.31 3.74 -1.26
CA ILE A 26 -9.21 4.25 0.11
C ILE A 26 -9.84 3.29 1.12
N GLU A 27 -11.02 2.75 0.81
CA GLU A 27 -11.70 1.80 1.71
C GLU A 27 -10.88 0.52 1.94
N ARG A 28 -10.12 0.05 0.93
CA ARG A 28 -9.23 -1.11 1.08
C ARG A 28 -8.08 -0.85 2.05
N GLU A 29 -7.56 0.37 2.08
CA GLU A 29 -6.43 0.80 2.94
C GLU A 29 -6.86 1.02 4.40
N TRP A 30 -8.14 1.32 4.63
CA TRP A 30 -8.65 1.73 5.94
C TRP A 30 -8.30 0.77 7.08
N SER A 31 -8.31 -0.54 6.81
CA SER A 31 -7.95 -1.56 7.81
C SER A 31 -6.50 -1.46 8.28
N LEU A 32 -5.56 -1.15 7.36
CA LEU A 32 -4.15 -0.95 7.69
C LEU A 32 -3.96 0.36 8.47
N ILE A 33 -4.57 1.45 8.01
CA ILE A 33 -4.53 2.75 8.69
C ILE A 33 -5.01 2.63 10.14
N GLN A 34 -6.11 1.90 10.37
CA GLN A 34 -6.61 1.66 11.73
C GLN A 34 -5.61 0.87 12.61
N ALA A 35 -4.89 -0.09 12.04
CA ALA A 35 -3.85 -0.81 12.76
C ALA A 35 -2.66 0.08 13.12
N GLU A 36 -2.28 1.00 12.23
CA GLU A 36 -1.20 1.97 12.44
C GLU A 36 -1.58 3.01 13.51
N ILE A 37 -2.83 3.47 13.54
CA ILE A 37 -3.34 4.34 14.61
C ILE A 37 -3.22 3.63 15.96
N GLU A 38 -3.61 2.36 16.05
CA GLU A 38 -3.46 1.58 17.28
C GLU A 38 -2.00 1.38 17.72
N LEU A 39 -1.07 1.30 16.76
CA LEU A 39 0.37 1.25 17.03
C LEU A 39 0.84 2.57 17.62
N ILE A 40 0.52 3.69 16.98
CA ILE A 40 0.88 5.03 17.46
C ILE A 40 0.29 5.27 18.87
N ASP A 41 -0.97 4.87 19.10
CA ASP A 41 -1.61 4.91 20.41
C ASP A 41 -0.88 4.07 21.46
N ALA A 42 -0.31 2.92 21.08
CA ALA A 42 0.49 2.11 22.00
C ALA A 42 1.86 2.76 22.28
N GLU A 43 2.50 3.34 21.27
CA GLU A 43 3.78 4.05 21.40
C GLU A 43 3.64 5.30 22.28
N ILE A 44 2.59 6.10 22.06
CA ILE A 44 2.28 7.27 22.89
C ILE A 44 2.13 6.85 24.35
N ARG A 45 1.42 5.74 24.65
CA ARG A 45 1.29 5.24 26.03
C ARG A 45 2.65 4.87 26.63
N LEU A 46 3.53 4.22 25.88
CA LEU A 46 4.87 3.89 26.38
C LEU A 46 5.69 5.15 26.70
N LEU A 47 5.64 6.16 25.82
CA LEU A 47 6.39 7.40 25.98
C LEU A 47 5.87 8.30 27.09
N THR A 48 4.58 8.19 27.42
CA THR A 48 3.90 9.07 28.39
C THR A 48 3.64 8.40 29.74
N ALA A 49 4.06 7.15 29.93
CA ALA A 49 3.85 6.41 31.17
C ALA A 49 4.69 6.98 32.33
N THR A 50 4.05 7.72 33.23
CA THR A 50 4.66 8.20 34.49
C THR A 50 5.06 7.01 35.36
N GLY A 51 6.34 6.87 35.67
CA GLY A 51 6.89 5.71 36.39
C GLY A 51 7.34 4.57 35.48
N GLY A 52 7.27 4.76 34.15
CA GLY A 52 7.71 3.81 33.14
C GLY A 52 6.61 2.87 32.63
N PRO A 53 6.82 2.22 31.47
CA PRO A 53 5.83 1.32 30.90
C PRO A 53 5.52 0.09 31.74
N SER A 54 4.24 -0.30 31.81
CA SER A 54 3.83 -1.56 32.41
C SER A 54 3.96 -2.75 31.44
N GLU A 55 3.92 -3.97 31.97
CA GLU A 55 3.83 -5.20 31.17
C GLU A 55 2.61 -5.21 30.23
N ALA A 56 1.51 -4.58 30.64
CA ALA A 56 0.33 -4.47 29.79
C ALA A 56 0.59 -3.57 28.58
N ASP A 57 1.34 -2.49 28.75
CA ASP A 57 1.70 -1.57 27.65
C ASP A 57 2.60 -2.25 26.63
N TRP A 58 3.60 -3.01 27.10
CA TRP A 58 4.44 -3.82 26.22
C TRP A 58 3.65 -4.88 25.45
N ARG A 59 2.65 -5.51 26.08
CA ARG A 59 1.75 -6.45 25.39
C ARG A 59 0.88 -5.74 24.34
N ARG A 60 0.40 -4.53 24.63
CA ARG A 60 -0.37 -3.72 23.67
C ARG A 60 0.46 -3.38 22.45
N LEU A 61 1.69 -2.87 22.65
CA LEU A 61 2.61 -2.59 21.55
C LEU A 61 2.83 -3.82 20.66
N ARG A 62 3.16 -4.96 21.28
CA ARG A 62 3.38 -6.22 20.54
C ARG A 62 2.15 -6.73 19.79
N ARG A 63 0.93 -6.40 20.24
CA ARG A 63 -0.31 -6.74 19.52
C ARG A 63 -0.54 -5.79 18.36
N ALA A 64 -0.32 -4.50 18.56
CA ALA A 64 -0.46 -3.48 17.52
C ALA A 64 0.51 -3.72 16.36
N ILE A 65 1.80 -3.96 16.64
CA ILE A 65 2.80 -4.31 15.61
C ILE A 65 2.36 -5.52 14.78
N ARG A 66 1.90 -6.60 15.45
CA ARG A 66 1.41 -7.80 14.75
C ARG A 66 0.19 -7.51 13.89
N ARG A 67 -0.69 -6.61 14.34
CA ARG A 67 -1.85 -6.20 13.57
C ARG A 67 -1.43 -5.45 12.31
N VAL A 68 -0.52 -4.47 12.42
CA VAL A 68 0.00 -3.73 11.25
C VAL A 68 0.57 -4.71 10.22
N LEU A 69 1.44 -5.62 10.64
CA LEU A 69 2.04 -6.60 9.71
C LEU A 69 0.99 -7.48 9.02
N ARG A 70 -0.04 -7.91 9.75
CA ARG A 70 -1.14 -8.70 9.19
C ARG A 70 -1.97 -7.90 8.19
N GLU A 71 -2.37 -6.69 8.53
CA GLU A 71 -3.18 -5.86 7.64
C GLU A 71 -2.39 -5.41 6.40
N ALA A 72 -1.09 -5.12 6.55
CA ALA A 72 -0.20 -4.82 5.43
C ALA A 72 -0.08 -6.00 4.47
N ALA A 73 0.11 -7.21 5.00
CA ALA A 73 0.13 -8.43 4.17
C ALA A 73 -1.22 -8.68 3.48
N ALA A 74 -2.33 -8.41 4.16
CA ALA A 74 -3.67 -8.55 3.60
C ALA A 74 -3.98 -7.51 2.52
N LEU A 75 -3.47 -6.28 2.65
CA LEU A 75 -3.58 -5.24 1.62
C LEU A 75 -2.76 -5.62 0.39
N ALA A 76 -1.48 -5.98 0.57
CA ALA A 76 -0.61 -6.39 -0.53
C ALA A 76 -1.18 -7.59 -1.32
N THR A 77 -1.81 -8.55 -0.62
CA THR A 77 -2.49 -9.68 -1.27
C THR A 77 -3.69 -9.23 -2.11
N ARG A 78 -4.48 -8.27 -1.61
CA ARG A 78 -5.62 -7.71 -2.34
C ARG A 78 -5.18 -6.93 -3.58
N GLU A 79 -4.13 -6.13 -3.47
CA GLU A 79 -3.57 -5.37 -4.59
C GLU A 79 -2.98 -6.28 -5.66
N ALA A 80 -2.27 -7.34 -5.27
CA ALA A 80 -1.75 -8.33 -6.21
C ALA A 80 -2.87 -9.06 -6.97
N GLY A 81 -4.03 -9.30 -6.34
CA GLY A 81 -5.20 -9.87 -7.01
C GLY A 81 -5.96 -8.88 -7.90
N ASN A 82 -5.74 -7.58 -7.72
CA ASN A 82 -6.35 -6.51 -8.51
C ASN A 82 -5.44 -6.01 -9.64
N ALA A 83 -4.19 -6.49 -9.69
CA ALA A 83 -3.28 -6.23 -10.79
C ALA A 83 -3.84 -6.87 -12.06
N GLU A 84 -4.13 -6.05 -13.06
CA GLU A 84 -4.48 -6.51 -14.41
C GLU A 84 -3.36 -7.44 -14.92
N PRO A 85 -3.68 -8.62 -15.51
CA PRO A 85 -2.66 -9.45 -16.13
C PRO A 85 -1.87 -8.60 -17.13
N PRO A 86 -0.54 -8.79 -17.26
CA PRO A 86 0.21 -8.04 -18.25
C PRO A 86 -0.44 -8.26 -19.61
N THR A 87 -1.07 -7.22 -20.16
CA THR A 87 -1.53 -7.12 -21.54
C THR A 87 -0.31 -6.99 -22.46
N GLY A 88 0.65 -7.89 -22.29
CA GLY A 88 1.61 -8.26 -23.31
C GLY A 88 1.03 -9.47 -24.00
N GLU A 89 0.55 -9.26 -25.22
CA GLU A 89 0.33 -10.31 -26.21
C GLU A 89 1.43 -11.38 -26.05
N PRO A 90 1.10 -12.68 -25.92
CA PRO A 90 2.12 -13.70 -25.77
C PRO A 90 3.03 -13.58 -26.99
N ALA A 91 4.28 -13.19 -26.78
CA ALA A 91 5.30 -13.21 -27.82
C ALA A 91 5.26 -14.62 -28.41
N THR A 92 4.75 -14.72 -29.63
CA THR A 92 4.84 -15.95 -30.41
C THR A 92 6.33 -16.27 -30.45
N PRO A 93 6.76 -17.50 -30.12
CA PRO A 93 8.13 -17.88 -30.37
C PRO A 93 8.28 -17.87 -31.89
N GLU A 94 8.86 -16.80 -32.44
CA GLU A 94 9.29 -16.78 -33.83
C GLU A 94 10.16 -18.01 -34.05
N ALA A 95 9.71 -18.85 -34.98
CA ALA A 95 10.38 -20.07 -35.35
C ALA A 95 11.81 -19.73 -35.75
N ILE A 96 12.78 -20.28 -35.01
CA ILE A 96 14.18 -20.29 -35.41
C ILE A 96 14.24 -21.07 -36.72
N ASP A 97 14.36 -20.36 -37.83
CA ASP A 97 14.55 -20.95 -39.15
C ASP A 97 15.95 -21.58 -39.20
N HIS A 98 15.98 -22.91 -39.15
CA HIS A 98 17.21 -23.71 -39.25
C HIS A 98 17.65 -23.96 -40.71
N ARG A 99 17.15 -23.20 -41.69
CA ARG A 99 17.33 -23.57 -43.10
C ARG A 99 18.61 -23.08 -43.80
N ASP A 100 19.44 -22.26 -43.17
CA ASP A 100 20.72 -21.84 -43.77
C ASP A 100 21.93 -22.42 -43.03
N ALA A 101 22.13 -23.74 -43.16
CA ALA A 101 23.41 -24.38 -42.90
C ALA A 101 23.55 -25.65 -43.75
N ALA A 102 23.88 -25.47 -45.03
CA ALA A 102 24.42 -26.50 -45.91
C ALA A 102 25.52 -25.89 -46.78
#